data_AF-A0A8J4U7C4-F1
#
_entry.id   AF-A0A8J4U7C4-F1
#
_cell.length_a   1.000
_cell.length_b   1.000
_cell.length_c   1.000
_cell.angle_alpha   90.00
_cell.angle_beta   90.00
_cell.angle_gamma   90.00
#
_symmetry.space_group_name_H-M   'P 1'
#
loop_
_entity.id
_entity.type
_entity.pdbx_description
1 polymer ?
#
loop_
_entity_poly.entity_id
_entity_poly.type
_entity_poly.pdbx_seq_one_letter_code
_entity_poly.pdbx_strand_id
1 'polypeptide(L)'
;CSPSHFKCHSGRCVLASKRCDGHTDCDDDSDEEHCGCRERGLFECPSDKSCIKNSMICDGFPDCSLLEDEKNCSVCNDNELECNNHECVHRTLWCDGRKHCSDGSDEWNCVSLSSSVLLVSKTAVEYQVCADEWNLELSTIACKQLGLGAPLLTEEVEDVYSSGRRRWLHVRPDWSLRNNTALQGLLEKRGHSCHSRKKIALQCTRGECGRRPAARLVKRILGGRTSRPGRWPWQCSLQSEESGHICGCVLIGRRWALTVAHCFEGRESADVWKVVLGINNLDHPSTHTQTRSVKSVTVHSRYNRAVVDYDISIIELDDDVEISSHVRP
;
A
#
# COMPACT_ATOMS: atom_id res chain seq x y z
N CYS A 1 11.41 -48.24 -22.37
CA CYS A 1 10.49 -47.11 -22.10
C CYS A 1 9.56 -46.94 -23.30
N SER A 2 8.33 -46.49 -23.06
CA SER A 2 7.40 -46.11 -24.14
C SER A 2 7.91 -44.85 -24.87
N PRO A 3 7.46 -44.56 -26.11
CA PRO A 3 7.89 -43.36 -26.85
C PRO A 3 7.61 -42.03 -26.13
N SER A 4 6.67 -42.02 -25.19
CA SER A 4 6.30 -40.86 -24.36
C SER A 4 7.07 -40.76 -23.05
N HIS A 5 8.11 -41.58 -22.83
CA HIS A 5 8.87 -41.64 -21.59
C HIS A 5 10.36 -41.37 -21.84
N PHE A 6 10.97 -40.59 -20.95
CA PHE A 6 12.42 -40.40 -20.89
C PHE A 6 13.06 -41.57 -20.13
N LYS A 7 14.21 -42.04 -20.62
CA LYS A 7 14.96 -43.12 -19.99
C LYS A 7 16.11 -42.52 -19.18
N CYS A 8 16.03 -42.64 -17.86
CA CYS A 8 17.11 -42.30 -16.94
C CYS A 8 18.37 -43.13 -17.24
N HIS A 9 19.55 -42.62 -16.87
CA HIS A 9 20.81 -43.36 -17.02
C HIS A 9 20.85 -44.61 -16.12
N SER A 10 20.20 -44.55 -14.95
CA SER A 10 19.87 -45.67 -14.04
C SER A 10 18.97 -46.73 -14.67
N GLY A 11 18.36 -46.46 -15.83
CA GLY A 11 17.52 -47.39 -16.58
C GLY A 11 16.03 -47.28 -16.26
N ARG A 12 15.64 -46.47 -15.27
CA ARG A 12 14.24 -46.13 -14.97
C ARG A 12 13.62 -45.29 -16.09
N CYS A 13 12.31 -45.40 -16.27
CA CYS A 13 11.57 -44.60 -17.25
C CYS A 13 10.68 -43.60 -16.52
N VAL A 14 10.88 -42.30 -16.76
CA VAL A 14 10.01 -41.22 -16.28
C VAL A 14 9.20 -40.65 -17.45
N LEU A 15 8.12 -39.93 -17.19
CA LEU A 15 7.36 -39.27 -18.27
C LEU A 15 8.26 -38.27 -19.00
N ALA A 16 8.11 -38.11 -20.32
CA ALA A 16 8.92 -37.13 -21.05
C ALA A 16 8.72 -35.68 -20.56
N SER A 17 7.57 -35.38 -19.96
CA SER A 17 7.27 -34.09 -19.31
C SER A 17 7.98 -33.87 -17.97
N LYS A 18 8.63 -34.92 -17.43
CA LYS A 18 9.38 -34.91 -16.18
C LYS A 18 10.88 -34.76 -16.39
N ARG A 19 11.30 -34.56 -17.63
CA ARG A 19 12.67 -34.20 -17.94
C ARG A 19 12.80 -32.68 -17.85
N CYS A 20 13.78 -32.19 -17.11
CA CYS A 20 14.04 -30.76 -16.92
C CYS A 20 12.85 -30.00 -16.30
N ASP A 21 12.09 -30.63 -15.40
CA ASP A 21 10.98 -29.95 -14.69
C ASP A 21 11.42 -29.34 -13.36
N GLY A 22 12.70 -29.45 -13.01
CA GLY A 22 13.30 -28.93 -11.79
C GLY A 22 13.13 -29.86 -10.59
N HIS A 23 12.61 -31.07 -10.79
CA HIS A 23 12.52 -32.13 -9.79
C HIS A 23 13.34 -33.34 -10.22
N THR A 24 14.02 -33.96 -9.25
CA THR A 24 14.75 -35.21 -9.46
C THR A 24 13.75 -36.38 -9.47
N ASP A 25 13.21 -36.73 -10.64
CA ASP A 25 12.31 -37.86 -10.84
C ASP A 25 13.08 -39.16 -11.18
N CYS A 26 14.31 -39.05 -11.69
CA CYS A 26 15.25 -40.17 -11.80
C CYS A 26 16.03 -40.39 -10.50
N ASP A 27 16.33 -41.65 -10.17
CA ASP A 27 17.09 -42.02 -8.96
C ASP A 27 18.58 -41.58 -9.03
N ASP A 28 19.03 -41.16 -10.21
CA ASP A 28 20.37 -40.71 -10.55
C ASP A 28 20.40 -39.29 -11.12
N ASP A 29 19.33 -38.52 -10.94
CA ASP A 29 19.18 -37.11 -11.37
C ASP A 29 19.41 -36.86 -12.87
N SER A 30 19.46 -37.92 -13.67
CA SER A 30 19.80 -37.89 -15.09
C SER A 30 18.72 -37.21 -15.96
N ASP A 31 17.53 -37.00 -15.43
CA ASP A 31 16.45 -36.19 -15.99
C ASP A 31 16.67 -34.68 -15.84
N GLU A 32 17.53 -34.26 -14.92
CA GLU A 32 17.88 -32.85 -14.67
C GLU A 32 19.30 -32.49 -15.16
N GLU A 33 20.03 -33.45 -15.72
CA GLU A 33 21.32 -33.23 -16.37
C GLU A 33 21.17 -32.73 -17.81
N HIS A 34 22.08 -31.83 -18.22
CA HIS A 34 22.12 -31.24 -19.57
C HIS A 34 20.84 -30.48 -20.00
N CYS A 35 20.06 -30.00 -19.04
CA CYS A 35 18.89 -29.16 -19.28
C CYS A 35 19.28 -27.70 -19.54
N GLY A 36 18.88 -27.15 -20.70
CA GLY A 36 18.96 -25.70 -20.94
C GLY A 36 17.86 -24.94 -20.19
N CYS A 37 18.05 -23.65 -19.91
CA CYS A 37 17.05 -22.84 -19.20
C CYS A 37 15.68 -22.86 -19.91
N ARG A 38 15.67 -22.92 -21.24
CA ARG A 38 14.45 -23.01 -22.06
C ARG A 38 13.64 -24.29 -21.81
N GLU A 39 14.28 -25.42 -21.57
CA GLU A 39 13.59 -26.70 -21.29
C GLU A 39 12.95 -26.68 -19.88
N ARG A 40 13.52 -25.91 -18.96
CA ARG A 40 13.00 -25.65 -17.60
C ARG A 40 11.97 -24.53 -17.52
N GLY A 41 11.63 -23.88 -18.65
CA GLY A 41 10.74 -22.72 -18.65
C GLY A 41 11.31 -21.50 -17.91
N LEU A 42 12.64 -21.40 -17.80
CA LEU A 42 13.36 -20.33 -17.13
C LEU A 42 14.00 -19.39 -18.17
N PHE A 43 14.20 -18.14 -17.78
CA PHE A 43 14.91 -17.15 -18.58
C PHE A 43 16.43 -17.32 -18.41
N GLU A 44 17.16 -17.31 -19.51
CA GLU A 44 18.62 -17.43 -19.54
C GLU A 44 19.26 -16.05 -19.62
N CYS A 45 20.01 -15.65 -18.59
CA CYS A 45 20.76 -14.40 -18.60
C CYS A 45 21.79 -14.40 -19.75
N PRO A 46 21.78 -13.40 -20.64
CA PRO A 46 22.63 -13.39 -21.83
C PRO A 46 24.14 -13.47 -21.54
N SER A 47 24.61 -12.90 -20.42
CA SER A 47 26.04 -12.84 -20.11
C SER A 47 26.60 -14.07 -19.38
N ASP A 48 25.86 -14.63 -18.43
CA ASP A 48 26.37 -15.68 -17.54
C ASP A 48 25.67 -17.04 -17.75
N LYS A 49 24.64 -17.07 -18.62
CA LYS A 49 23.77 -18.24 -18.84
C LYS A 49 23.10 -18.77 -17.57
N SER A 50 23.04 -17.94 -16.53
CA SER A 50 22.29 -18.24 -15.32
C SER A 50 20.80 -18.29 -15.65
N CYS A 51 20.10 -19.29 -15.10
CA CYS A 51 18.67 -19.43 -15.28
C CYS A 51 17.91 -18.75 -14.14
N ILE A 52 17.08 -17.76 -14.44
CA ILE A 52 16.21 -17.07 -13.49
C ILE A 52 14.74 -17.32 -13.84
N LYS A 53 13.83 -17.14 -12.87
CA LYS A 53 12.40 -17.27 -13.13
C LYS A 53 11.93 -16.05 -13.94
N ASN A 54 10.91 -16.23 -14.78
CA ASN A 54 10.32 -15.10 -15.50
C ASN A 54 9.75 -14.01 -14.57
N SER A 55 9.46 -14.34 -13.30
CA SER A 55 9.04 -13.36 -12.29
C SER A 55 10.18 -12.51 -11.73
N MET A 56 11.42 -12.88 -11.99
CA MET A 56 12.67 -12.20 -11.57
C MET A 56 13.23 -11.31 -12.69
N ILE A 57 12.43 -11.04 -13.72
CA ILE A 57 12.78 -10.09 -14.78
C ILE A 57 12.06 -8.80 -14.44
N CYS A 58 12.80 -7.69 -14.30
CA CYS A 58 12.27 -6.38 -13.93
C CYS A 58 11.58 -6.37 -12.55
N ASP A 59 12.11 -7.10 -11.57
CA ASP A 59 11.59 -7.14 -10.19
C ASP A 59 12.31 -6.15 -9.26
N GLY A 60 13.26 -5.38 -9.80
CA GLY A 60 14.03 -4.36 -9.11
C GLY A 60 15.24 -4.92 -8.37
N PHE A 61 15.52 -6.22 -8.46
CA PHE A 61 16.71 -6.86 -7.95
C PHE A 61 17.62 -7.32 -9.11
N PRO A 62 18.95 -7.17 -8.96
CA PRO A 62 19.89 -7.68 -9.95
C PRO A 62 20.06 -9.20 -9.79
N ASP A 63 19.22 -9.98 -10.45
CA ASP A 63 19.29 -11.45 -10.53
C ASP A 63 20.24 -11.94 -11.65
N CYS A 64 20.45 -11.14 -12.69
CA CYS A 64 21.55 -11.39 -13.65
C CYS A 64 22.84 -10.62 -13.26
N SER A 65 24.00 -11.25 -13.48
CA SER A 65 25.33 -10.73 -13.14
C SER A 65 25.67 -9.33 -13.69
N LEU A 66 24.99 -8.90 -14.76
CA LEU A 66 25.16 -7.57 -15.37
C LEU A 66 23.87 -6.73 -15.38
N LEU A 67 22.90 -6.97 -14.49
CA LEU A 67 21.59 -6.29 -14.49
C LEU A 67 20.86 -6.41 -15.84
N GLU A 68 21.00 -7.54 -16.53
CA GLU A 68 20.39 -7.71 -17.85
C GLU A 68 18.89 -7.99 -17.78
N ASP A 69 18.48 -8.70 -16.74
CA ASP A 69 17.10 -8.83 -16.25
C ASP A 69 16.43 -7.48 -15.95
N GLU A 70 17.23 -6.49 -15.58
CA GLU A 70 16.80 -5.11 -15.28
C GLU A 70 17.08 -4.12 -16.44
N LYS A 71 17.67 -4.60 -17.55
CA LYS A 71 17.96 -3.76 -18.74
C LYS A 71 16.90 -4.02 -19.80
N ASN A 72 16.40 -2.94 -20.39
CA ASN A 72 15.38 -3.00 -21.43
C ASN A 72 14.05 -3.60 -20.97
N CYS A 73 13.72 -3.42 -19.68
CA CYS A 73 12.34 -3.36 -19.23
C CYS A 73 11.68 -2.20 -19.97
N SER A 74 11.04 -2.47 -21.11
CA SER A 74 10.27 -1.46 -21.82
C SER A 74 9.10 -1.06 -20.92
N VAL A 75 9.29 0.09 -20.26
CA VAL A 75 8.54 0.72 -19.15
C VAL A 75 7.11 1.12 -19.54
N CYS A 76 6.37 0.22 -20.18
CA CYS A 76 5.08 0.48 -20.83
C CYS A 76 5.19 1.34 -22.10
N ASN A 77 4.20 1.24 -22.99
CA ASN A 77 4.13 2.07 -24.19
C ASN A 77 3.97 3.56 -23.83
N ASP A 78 4.24 4.49 -24.77
CA ASP A 78 4.03 5.95 -24.56
C ASP A 78 2.63 6.33 -24.05
N ASN A 79 1.63 5.50 -24.36
CA ASN A 79 0.23 5.69 -23.96
C ASN A 79 -0.17 4.85 -22.74
N GLU A 80 0.76 4.18 -22.10
CA GLU A 80 0.57 3.39 -20.89
C GLU A 80 1.37 4.01 -19.74
N LEU A 81 1.01 3.61 -18.53
CA LEU A 81 1.65 4.01 -17.29
C LEU A 81 1.81 2.76 -16.43
N GLU A 82 2.91 2.76 -15.69
CA GLU A 82 3.34 1.66 -14.86
C GLU A 82 2.63 1.69 -13.51
N CYS A 83 1.99 0.57 -13.18
CA CYS A 83 1.41 0.27 -11.88
C CYS A 83 2.52 0.02 -10.84
N ASN A 84 2.20 0.03 -9.55
CA ASN A 84 3.19 -0.22 -8.49
C ASN A 84 3.75 -1.66 -8.49
N ASN A 85 3.08 -2.60 -9.16
CA ASN A 85 3.53 -3.97 -9.42
C ASN A 85 4.18 -4.15 -10.81
N HIS A 86 4.58 -3.06 -11.47
CA HIS A 86 5.20 -3.05 -12.81
C HIS A 86 4.28 -3.50 -13.97
N GLU A 87 2.97 -3.68 -13.73
CA GLU A 87 2.01 -3.88 -14.81
C GLU A 87 1.78 -2.58 -15.59
N CYS A 88 1.46 -2.70 -16.88
CA CYS A 88 1.23 -1.55 -17.75
C CYS A 88 -0.26 -1.35 -18.02
N VAL A 89 -0.78 -0.19 -17.64
CA VAL A 89 -2.19 0.18 -17.87
C VAL A 89 -2.27 1.44 -18.71
N HIS A 90 -3.15 1.43 -19.70
CA HIS A 90 -3.34 2.56 -20.60
C HIS A 90 -3.73 3.84 -19.84
N ARG A 91 -3.11 4.97 -20.20
CA ARG A 91 -3.29 6.28 -19.52
C ARG A 91 -4.73 6.72 -19.32
N THR A 92 -5.63 6.32 -20.22
CA THR A 92 -7.06 6.66 -20.13
C THR A 92 -7.82 5.90 -19.04
N LEU A 93 -7.24 4.81 -18.54
CA LEU A 93 -7.83 3.97 -17.49
C LEU A 93 -7.37 4.40 -16.09
N TRP A 94 -6.39 5.28 -15.99
CA TRP A 94 -5.90 5.80 -14.71
C TRP A 94 -6.89 6.76 -14.07
N CYS A 95 -7.16 6.56 -12.78
CA CYS A 95 -8.09 7.35 -11.98
C CYS A 95 -9.50 7.47 -12.60
N ASP A 96 -9.96 6.41 -13.28
CA ASP A 96 -11.28 6.37 -13.91
C ASP A 96 -12.38 5.89 -12.94
N GLY A 97 -11.98 5.40 -11.76
CA GLY A 97 -12.84 4.87 -10.71
C GLY A 97 -13.02 3.36 -10.76
N ARG A 98 -12.21 2.64 -11.54
CA ARG A 98 -12.20 1.17 -11.64
C ARG A 98 -10.77 0.67 -11.56
N LYS A 99 -10.58 -0.43 -10.84
CA LYS A 99 -9.29 -1.11 -10.72
C LYS A 99 -8.94 -1.81 -12.04
N HIS A 100 -7.85 -1.40 -12.67
CA HIS A 100 -7.28 -2.05 -13.86
C HIS A 100 -5.95 -2.72 -13.57
N CYS A 101 -5.11 -2.15 -12.68
CA CYS A 101 -3.93 -2.87 -12.20
C CYS A 101 -4.38 -4.03 -11.29
N SER A 102 -3.65 -5.13 -11.25
CA SER A 102 -3.98 -6.25 -10.37
C SER A 102 -3.80 -5.92 -8.88
N ASP A 103 -2.98 -4.91 -8.56
CA ASP A 103 -2.86 -4.30 -7.23
C ASP A 103 -3.86 -3.14 -6.99
N GLY A 104 -4.34 -2.51 -8.07
CA GLY A 104 -5.27 -1.37 -8.05
C GLY A 104 -4.59 -0.02 -7.84
N SER A 105 -3.29 0.04 -8.12
CA SER A 105 -2.47 1.24 -8.01
C SER A 105 -2.85 2.36 -8.98
N ASP A 106 -3.53 2.03 -10.08
CA ASP A 106 -4.10 2.98 -11.03
C ASP A 106 -5.15 3.94 -10.43
N GLU A 107 -5.69 3.60 -9.25
CA GLU A 107 -6.70 4.38 -8.54
C GLU A 107 -6.16 5.05 -7.25
N TRP A 108 -4.85 5.00 -7.01
CA TRP A 108 -4.23 5.62 -5.83
C TRP A 108 -3.90 7.08 -6.08
N ASN A 109 -4.01 7.91 -5.04
CA ASN A 109 -3.63 9.33 -5.06
C ASN A 109 -4.25 10.16 -6.19
N CYS A 110 -5.43 9.77 -6.69
CA CYS A 110 -6.16 10.49 -7.73
C CYS A 110 -6.71 11.85 -7.30
N VAL A 111 -6.66 12.16 -6.01
CA VAL A 111 -7.16 13.41 -5.43
C VAL A 111 -6.00 14.05 -4.66
N SER A 112 -5.80 15.36 -4.84
CA SER A 112 -4.73 16.10 -4.18
C SER A 112 -5.18 17.52 -3.80
N LEU A 113 -4.45 18.15 -2.88
CA LEU A 113 -4.62 19.56 -2.51
C LEU A 113 -3.36 20.34 -2.85
N SER A 114 -3.46 21.30 -3.76
CA SER A 114 -2.38 22.23 -4.10
C SER A 114 -2.72 23.62 -3.57
N SER A 115 -2.00 24.09 -2.55
CA SER A 115 -2.32 25.35 -1.85
C SER A 115 -3.79 25.41 -1.40
N SER A 116 -4.29 24.29 -0.84
CA SER A 116 -5.69 24.08 -0.45
C SER A 116 -6.70 23.99 -1.60
N VAL A 117 -6.31 24.17 -2.86
CA VAL A 117 -7.19 23.96 -4.01
C VAL A 117 -7.30 22.48 -4.33
N LEU A 118 -8.52 21.98 -4.48
CA LEU A 118 -8.81 20.59 -4.80
C LEU A 118 -8.52 20.30 -6.28
N LEU A 119 -7.61 19.36 -6.51
CA LEU A 119 -7.26 18.83 -7.82
C LEU A 119 -7.62 17.35 -7.87
N VAL A 120 -8.15 16.91 -9.01
CA VAL A 120 -8.52 15.52 -9.25
C VAL A 120 -7.94 15.07 -10.57
N SER A 121 -7.15 14.00 -10.52
CA SER A 121 -6.61 13.32 -11.69
C SER A 121 -7.67 12.40 -12.29
N LYS A 122 -7.81 12.44 -13.61
CA LYS A 122 -8.62 11.50 -14.39
C LYS A 122 -7.94 11.28 -15.73
N THR A 123 -7.89 10.05 -16.23
CA THR A 123 -7.17 9.72 -17.49
C THR A 123 -5.71 10.21 -17.48
N ALA A 124 -5.02 10.08 -16.33
CA ALA A 124 -3.66 10.56 -16.09
C ALA A 124 -3.43 12.07 -16.37
N VAL A 125 -4.46 12.89 -16.18
CA VAL A 125 -4.39 14.35 -16.29
C VAL A 125 -5.10 14.98 -15.10
N GLU A 126 -4.51 16.01 -14.51
CA GLU A 126 -5.12 16.79 -13.44
C GLU A 126 -6.22 17.73 -13.98
N TYR A 127 -7.33 17.77 -13.26
CA TYR A 127 -8.48 18.63 -13.50
C TYR A 127 -8.78 19.46 -12.26
N GLN A 128 -9.36 20.64 -12.48
CA GLN A 128 -9.97 21.43 -11.41
C GLN A 128 -11.41 20.98 -11.21
N VAL A 129 -11.87 21.03 -9.97
CA VAL A 129 -13.26 20.70 -9.62
C VAL A 129 -14.10 21.96 -9.64
N CYS A 130 -15.18 21.93 -10.43
CA CYS A 130 -16.15 23.01 -10.50
C CYS A 130 -16.94 23.11 -9.18
N ALA A 131 -17.14 24.34 -8.69
CA ALA A 131 -17.90 24.57 -7.47
C ALA A 131 -19.42 24.38 -7.64
N ASP A 132 -19.92 24.36 -8.88
CA ASP A 132 -21.33 24.17 -9.17
C ASP A 132 -21.81 22.81 -8.63
N GLU A 133 -22.91 22.80 -7.87
CA GLU A 133 -23.50 21.60 -7.24
C GLU A 133 -22.59 20.89 -6.22
N TRP A 134 -21.52 21.55 -5.75
CA TRP A 134 -20.66 21.02 -4.69
C TRP A 134 -21.33 21.13 -3.31
N ASN A 135 -21.15 20.12 -2.46
CA ASN A 135 -21.75 20.08 -1.13
C ASN A 135 -20.78 19.58 -0.05
N LEU A 136 -21.22 19.65 1.21
CA LEU A 136 -20.41 19.26 2.37
C LEU A 136 -20.09 17.75 2.43
N GLU A 137 -20.98 16.90 1.90
CA GLU A 137 -20.75 15.45 1.85
C GLU A 137 -19.57 15.13 0.91
N LEU A 138 -19.49 15.78 -0.24
CA LEU A 138 -18.36 15.67 -1.16
C LEU A 138 -17.06 16.19 -0.55
N SER A 139 -17.10 17.31 0.19
CA SER A 139 -15.96 17.77 0.99
C SER A 139 -15.52 16.74 2.03
N THR A 140 -16.47 16.03 2.64
CA THR A 140 -16.18 14.97 3.62
C THR A 140 -15.53 13.76 2.97
N ILE A 141 -16.05 13.32 1.83
CA ILE A 141 -15.46 12.24 1.03
C ILE A 141 -14.05 12.61 0.60
N ALA A 142 -13.84 13.83 0.10
CA ALA A 142 -12.54 14.34 -0.31
C ALA A 142 -11.51 14.32 0.84
N CYS A 143 -11.85 14.90 2.00
CA CYS A 143 -10.95 14.91 3.15
C CYS A 143 -10.64 13.51 3.69
N LYS A 144 -11.63 12.61 3.69
CA LYS A 144 -11.46 11.22 4.12
C LYS A 144 -10.55 10.45 3.15
N GLN A 145 -10.74 10.61 1.84
CA GLN A 145 -9.91 9.97 0.82
C GLN A 145 -8.46 10.48 0.83
N LEU A 146 -8.25 11.76 1.13
CA LEU A 146 -6.91 12.34 1.33
C LEU A 146 -6.23 11.91 2.64
N GLY A 147 -6.93 11.17 3.52
CA GLY A 147 -6.44 10.84 4.86
C GLY A 147 -6.33 12.05 5.80
N LEU A 148 -7.01 13.16 5.47
CA LEU A 148 -6.93 14.43 6.20
C LEU A 148 -8.13 14.67 7.14
N GLY A 149 -8.90 13.63 7.49
CA GLY A 149 -9.99 13.73 8.47
C GLY A 149 -11.28 14.35 7.92
N ALA A 150 -11.89 15.26 8.69
CA ALA A 150 -13.15 15.90 8.35
C ALA A 150 -12.92 17.30 7.73
N PRO A 151 -13.85 17.83 6.91
CA PRO A 151 -13.71 19.16 6.33
C PRO A 151 -13.86 20.23 7.41
N LEU A 152 -12.88 21.11 7.54
CA LEU A 152 -12.92 22.28 8.42
C LEU A 152 -13.59 23.46 7.73
N LEU A 153 -13.20 23.71 6.48
CA LEU A 153 -13.67 24.82 5.68
C LEU A 153 -13.68 24.44 4.19
N THR A 154 -14.75 24.80 3.50
CA THR A 154 -14.86 24.70 2.04
C THR A 154 -15.10 26.11 1.52
N GLU A 155 -14.19 26.60 0.68
CA GLU A 155 -14.26 27.92 0.07
C GLU A 155 -14.36 27.79 -1.45
N GLU A 156 -15.18 28.65 -2.06
CA GLU A 156 -15.21 28.77 -3.51
C GLU A 156 -14.23 29.87 -3.93
N VAL A 157 -13.20 29.49 -4.70
CA VAL A 157 -12.14 30.40 -5.15
C VAL A 157 -12.36 30.74 -6.61
N GLU A 158 -12.34 32.02 -6.97
CA GLU A 158 -12.42 32.44 -8.36
C GLU A 158 -11.17 32.02 -9.15
N ASP A 159 -11.37 31.55 -10.38
CA ASP A 159 -10.27 31.23 -11.28
C ASP A 159 -9.78 32.48 -12.05
N VAL A 160 -8.87 33.24 -11.42
CA VAL A 160 -8.39 34.55 -11.90
C VAL A 160 -7.38 34.45 -13.08
N TYR A 161 -6.69 33.32 -13.26
CA TYR A 161 -5.65 33.16 -14.31
C TYR A 161 -6.13 32.27 -15.47
N SER A 162 -6.54 32.91 -16.58
CA SER A 162 -7.20 32.25 -17.73
C SER A 162 -6.25 31.88 -18.88
N SER A 163 -5.10 31.26 -18.62
CA SER A 163 -4.08 31.05 -19.67
C SER A 163 -3.96 29.61 -20.21
N GLY A 164 -4.95 28.74 -20.00
CA GLY A 164 -4.94 27.37 -20.54
C GLY A 164 -6.31 26.86 -20.99
N ARG A 165 -6.32 25.82 -21.85
CA ARG A 165 -7.53 25.03 -22.17
C ARG A 165 -8.03 24.40 -20.87
N ARG A 166 -8.95 25.08 -20.19
CA ARG A 166 -9.46 24.70 -18.87
C ARG A 166 -10.10 23.32 -18.92
N ARG A 167 -9.71 22.47 -17.96
CA ARG A 167 -10.20 21.11 -17.82
C ARG A 167 -10.94 21.02 -16.49
N TRP A 168 -12.27 21.11 -16.56
CA TRP A 168 -13.15 21.07 -15.40
C TRP A 168 -13.74 19.68 -15.21
N LEU A 169 -13.86 19.28 -13.95
CA LEU A 169 -14.70 18.17 -13.52
C LEU A 169 -15.94 18.71 -12.82
N HIS A 170 -17.07 18.09 -13.09
CA HIS A 170 -18.36 18.43 -12.52
C HIS A 170 -18.89 17.28 -11.69
N VAL A 171 -19.68 17.62 -10.66
CA VAL A 171 -20.43 16.64 -9.88
C VAL A 171 -21.43 15.94 -10.80
N ARG A 172 -21.39 14.61 -10.80
CA ARG A 172 -22.37 13.80 -11.53
C ARG A 172 -23.77 14.00 -10.93
N PRO A 173 -24.86 14.06 -11.72
CA PRO A 173 -26.20 14.26 -11.16
C PRO A 173 -26.65 13.05 -10.31
N ASP A 174 -26.14 11.86 -10.63
CA ASP A 174 -26.44 10.58 -9.97
C ASP A 174 -25.45 10.20 -8.85
N TRP A 175 -24.64 11.16 -8.37
CA TRP A 175 -23.54 10.86 -7.43
C TRP A 175 -24.02 10.19 -6.13
N SER A 176 -25.17 10.60 -5.59
CA SER A 176 -25.72 10.09 -4.32
C SER A 176 -26.27 8.66 -4.41
N LEU A 177 -26.59 8.19 -5.62
CA LEU A 177 -27.10 6.84 -5.87
C LEU A 177 -25.99 5.81 -6.10
N ARG A 178 -24.74 6.27 -6.20
CA ARG A 178 -23.60 5.39 -6.46
C ARG A 178 -23.02 4.89 -5.15
N ASN A 179 -22.79 3.59 -5.07
CA ASN A 179 -22.02 2.96 -3.97
C ASN A 179 -20.50 3.26 -4.05
N ASN A 180 -20.06 4.21 -4.88
CA ASN A 180 -18.63 4.49 -5.05
C ASN A 180 -18.16 5.44 -3.94
N THR A 181 -17.14 5.03 -3.20
CA THR A 181 -16.55 5.82 -2.11
C THR A 181 -15.45 6.77 -2.58
N ALA A 182 -14.97 6.63 -3.82
CA ALA A 182 -13.88 7.43 -4.36
C ALA A 182 -14.40 8.66 -5.11
N LEU A 183 -13.90 9.84 -4.75
CA LEU A 183 -14.32 11.13 -5.28
C LEU A 183 -14.17 11.22 -6.81
N GLN A 184 -13.07 10.71 -7.39
CA GLN A 184 -12.84 10.74 -8.84
C GLN A 184 -13.93 9.97 -9.63
N GLY A 185 -14.60 9.01 -9.00
CA GLY A 185 -15.73 8.27 -9.57
C GLY A 185 -17.07 9.03 -9.51
N LEU A 186 -17.19 10.00 -8.60
CA LEU A 186 -18.36 10.88 -8.44
C LEU A 186 -18.31 12.11 -9.35
N LEU A 187 -17.16 12.32 -10.00
CA LEU A 187 -16.88 13.44 -10.88
C LEU A 187 -16.79 13.00 -12.34
N GLU A 188 -17.33 13.83 -13.24
CA GLU A 188 -17.30 13.60 -14.68
C GLU A 188 -16.79 14.81 -15.46
N LYS A 189 -16.21 14.53 -16.62
CA LYS A 189 -15.85 15.56 -17.59
C LYS A 189 -17.09 15.93 -18.38
N ARG A 190 -17.41 17.22 -18.46
CA ARG A 190 -18.45 17.76 -19.34
C ARG A 190 -17.84 18.59 -20.47
N GLY A 191 -18.60 18.75 -21.55
CA GLY A 191 -18.18 19.53 -22.72
C GLY A 191 -18.23 21.05 -22.52
N HIS A 192 -18.87 21.52 -21.44
CA HIS A 192 -18.93 22.93 -21.07
C HIS A 192 -17.95 23.25 -19.95
N SER A 193 -17.66 24.55 -19.78
CA SER A 193 -16.87 25.05 -18.65
C SER A 193 -17.74 25.21 -17.39
N CYS A 194 -17.11 25.31 -16.23
CA CYS A 194 -17.78 25.66 -14.98
C CYS A 194 -18.53 27.00 -15.09
N HIS A 195 -19.81 27.02 -14.73
CA HIS A 195 -20.68 28.19 -14.93
C HIS A 195 -20.30 29.31 -13.97
N SER A 196 -20.06 28.99 -12.70
CA SER A 196 -19.56 29.95 -11.70
C SER A 196 -18.13 30.42 -11.98
N ARG A 197 -17.34 29.67 -12.77
CA ARG A 197 -15.87 29.82 -12.91
C ARG A 197 -15.13 29.78 -11.56
N LYS A 198 -15.74 29.16 -10.56
CA LYS A 198 -15.15 28.97 -9.25
C LYS A 198 -14.69 27.53 -9.09
N LYS A 199 -13.57 27.37 -8.40
CA LYS A 199 -12.99 26.09 -8.02
C LYS A 199 -13.09 25.91 -6.51
N ILE A 200 -13.12 24.66 -6.08
CA ILE A 200 -13.20 24.34 -4.66
C ILE A 200 -11.81 24.40 -4.02
N ALA A 201 -11.70 25.20 -2.97
CA ALA A 201 -10.62 25.10 -2.00
C ALA A 201 -11.15 24.42 -0.73
N LEU A 202 -10.38 23.47 -0.24
CA LEU A 202 -10.75 22.61 0.88
C LEU A 202 -9.65 22.66 1.93
N GLN A 203 -10.05 23.03 3.14
CA GLN A 203 -9.23 22.85 4.34
C GLN A 203 -9.82 21.70 5.13
N CYS A 204 -9.06 20.62 5.21
CA CYS A 204 -9.41 19.51 6.07
C CYS A 204 -8.80 19.71 7.45
N THR A 205 -9.50 19.25 8.49
CA THR A 205 -8.95 19.09 9.83
C THR A 205 -7.87 18.03 9.76
N ARG A 206 -6.64 18.42 9.43
CA ARG A 206 -5.50 17.49 9.45
C ARG A 206 -5.55 16.77 10.79
N GLY A 207 -5.93 15.49 10.77
CA GLY A 207 -5.87 14.65 11.95
C GLY A 207 -4.46 14.86 12.49
N GLU A 208 -4.33 15.29 13.75
CA GLU A 208 -3.03 15.63 14.32
C GLU A 208 -2.18 14.36 14.46
N CYS A 209 -1.62 13.88 13.36
CA CYS A 209 -0.76 12.71 13.30
C CYS A 209 0.70 13.11 13.03
N GLY A 210 1.65 12.26 13.43
CA GLY A 210 3.08 12.46 13.18
C GLY A 210 3.71 13.65 13.94
N ARG A 211 2.97 14.32 14.83
CA ARG A 211 3.47 15.41 15.69
C ARG A 211 4.03 14.84 16.98
N ARG A 212 5.14 15.43 17.48
CA ARG A 212 5.78 15.03 18.75
C ARG A 212 5.80 16.19 19.75
N PRO A 213 4.68 16.49 20.43
CA PRO A 213 4.60 17.63 21.35
C PRO A 213 5.64 17.59 22.47
N ALA A 214 6.02 16.38 22.92
CA ALA A 214 7.03 16.20 23.97
C ALA A 214 8.49 16.21 23.48
N ALA A 215 8.75 16.30 22.16
CA ALA A 215 10.11 16.23 21.61
C ALA A 215 10.70 17.61 21.28
N ARG A 216 11.89 17.92 21.82
CA ARG A 216 12.78 18.96 21.27
C ARG A 216 13.63 18.34 20.15
N LEU A 217 13.53 18.88 18.94
CA LEU A 217 14.24 18.42 17.74
C LEU A 217 15.76 18.62 17.89
N VAL A 218 16.53 17.53 17.86
CA VAL A 218 18.00 17.57 17.76
C VAL A 218 18.41 16.70 16.58
N LYS A 219 19.13 17.29 15.61
CA LYS A 219 19.43 16.75 14.26
C LYS A 219 20.50 15.64 14.20
N ARG A 220 20.75 14.86 15.27
CA ARG A 220 21.78 13.79 15.19
C ARG A 220 21.48 12.57 16.07
N ILE A 221 21.46 11.38 15.45
CA ILE A 221 21.46 10.07 16.11
C ILE A 221 22.63 9.26 15.52
N LEU A 222 23.56 8.83 16.37
CA LEU A 222 24.65 7.87 16.10
C LEU A 222 24.70 6.94 17.31
N GLY A 223 24.49 5.63 17.12
CA GLY A 223 24.38 4.64 18.20
C GLY A 223 23.11 4.85 19.06
N GLY A 224 22.27 3.81 19.19
CA GLY A 224 21.00 3.92 19.93
C GLY A 224 21.20 4.39 21.37
N ARG A 225 20.30 5.26 21.86
CA ARG A 225 20.22 5.70 23.27
C ARG A 225 18.77 5.62 23.74
N THR A 226 18.55 5.41 25.03
CA THR A 226 17.21 5.37 25.62
C THR A 226 16.41 6.62 25.23
N SER A 227 15.19 6.40 24.72
CA SER A 227 14.30 7.49 24.35
C SER A 227 13.74 8.20 25.58
N ARG A 228 13.41 9.49 25.43
CA ARG A 228 12.65 10.23 26.43
C ARG A 228 11.15 9.88 26.31
N PRO A 229 10.38 9.88 27.42
CA PRO A 229 8.94 9.72 27.37
C PRO A 229 8.28 10.71 26.38
N GLY A 230 7.31 10.22 25.61
CA GLY A 230 6.55 11.03 24.64
C GLY A 230 7.30 11.44 23.37
N ARG A 231 8.57 11.02 23.18
CA ARG A 231 9.32 11.29 21.94
C ARG A 231 8.77 10.53 20.73
N TRP A 232 8.08 9.42 20.98
CA TRP A 232 7.45 8.55 19.98
C TRP A 232 6.04 8.21 20.45
N PRO A 233 5.11 9.18 20.42
CA PRO A 233 3.82 9.05 21.08
C PRO A 233 2.87 8.05 20.38
N TRP A 234 3.18 7.65 19.16
CA TRP A 234 2.48 6.59 18.42
C TRP A 234 3.03 5.20 18.72
N GLN A 235 4.18 5.08 19.39
CA GLN A 235 4.74 3.78 19.72
C GLN A 235 3.81 3.06 20.70
N CYS A 236 3.42 1.84 20.35
CA CYS A 236 2.75 0.94 21.27
C CYS A 236 3.48 -0.38 21.41
N SER A 237 3.15 -1.04 22.52
CA SER A 237 3.58 -2.39 22.86
C SER A 237 2.37 -3.29 22.76
N LEU A 238 2.40 -4.24 21.84
CA LEU A 238 1.45 -5.33 21.78
C LEU A 238 1.86 -6.38 22.83
N GLN A 239 0.96 -6.63 23.78
CA GLN A 239 1.21 -7.55 24.88
C GLN A 239 0.18 -8.67 24.88
N SER A 240 0.62 -9.87 25.22
CA SER A 240 -0.24 -11.01 25.51
C SER A 240 -0.39 -11.18 27.02
N GLU A 241 -1.55 -11.65 27.47
CA GLU A 241 -1.84 -11.88 28.89
C GLU A 241 -0.84 -12.83 29.56
N GLU A 242 -0.38 -13.86 28.84
CA GLU A 242 0.51 -14.91 29.37
C GLU A 242 2.00 -14.53 29.37
N SER A 243 2.43 -13.66 28.45
CA SER A 243 3.86 -13.50 28.11
C SER A 243 4.35 -12.06 28.18
N GLY A 244 3.48 -11.10 28.49
CA GLY A 244 3.85 -9.69 28.50
C GLY A 244 4.09 -9.17 27.08
N HIS A 245 5.17 -8.40 26.87
CA HIS A 245 5.50 -7.82 25.56
C HIS A 245 5.85 -8.88 24.52
N ILE A 246 5.17 -8.83 23.37
CA ILE A 246 5.44 -9.69 22.22
C ILE A 246 6.00 -8.89 21.06
N CYS A 247 5.30 -7.83 20.66
CA CYS A 247 5.63 -7.05 19.47
C CYS A 247 5.47 -5.54 19.68
N GLY A 248 6.14 -4.78 18.81
CA GLY A 248 5.85 -3.37 18.63
C GLY A 248 4.60 -3.15 17.79
N CYS A 249 3.96 -2.00 17.98
CA CYS A 249 2.91 -1.51 17.09
C CYS A 249 2.97 0.01 16.98
N VAL A 250 2.26 0.56 16.01
CA VAL A 250 2.16 1.99 15.75
C VAL A 250 0.69 2.41 15.76
N LEU A 251 0.33 3.38 16.60
CA LEU A 251 -1.00 3.98 16.60
C LEU A 251 -1.20 4.78 15.31
N ILE A 252 -2.21 4.43 14.51
CA ILE A 252 -2.53 5.09 13.23
C ILE A 252 -3.88 5.85 13.27
N GLY A 253 -4.67 5.64 14.32
CA GLY A 253 -5.90 6.36 14.61
C GLY A 253 -6.31 6.17 16.06
N ARG A 254 -7.40 6.82 16.51
CA ARG A 254 -7.84 6.72 17.92
C ARG A 254 -8.22 5.29 18.36
N ARG A 255 -8.61 4.45 17.40
CA ARG A 255 -9.04 3.06 17.60
C ARG A 255 -8.24 2.05 16.81
N TRP A 256 -7.18 2.49 16.12
CA TRP A 256 -6.51 1.68 15.11
C TRP A 256 -5.02 1.69 15.34
N ALA A 257 -4.42 0.51 15.42
CA ALA A 257 -2.98 0.31 15.48
C ALA A 257 -2.51 -0.60 14.34
N LEU A 258 -1.31 -0.33 13.85
CA LEU A 258 -0.63 -1.08 12.80
C LEU A 258 0.48 -1.91 13.42
N THR A 259 0.61 -3.15 13.00
CA THR A 259 1.73 -4.04 13.34
C THR A 259 1.98 -5.00 12.17
N VAL A 260 2.73 -6.07 12.42
CA VAL A 260 3.08 -7.10 11.45
C VAL A 260 2.24 -8.36 11.68
N ALA A 261 2.02 -9.13 10.62
CA ALA A 261 1.14 -10.30 10.64
C ALA A 261 1.72 -11.44 11.47
N HIS A 262 3.03 -11.67 11.41
CA HIS A 262 3.68 -12.78 12.11
C HIS A 262 3.52 -12.71 13.64
N CYS A 263 3.24 -11.53 14.21
CA CYS A 263 3.00 -11.37 15.66
C CYS A 263 1.78 -12.15 16.16
N PHE A 264 0.85 -12.52 15.29
CA PHE A 264 -0.39 -13.22 15.62
C PHE A 264 -0.33 -14.72 15.32
N GLU A 265 0.80 -15.23 14.83
CA GLU A 265 0.96 -16.65 14.53
C GLU A 265 0.83 -17.50 15.81
N GLY A 266 -0.12 -18.44 15.79
CA GLY A 266 -0.41 -19.33 16.92
C GLY A 266 -1.23 -18.69 18.05
N ARG A 267 -1.67 -17.43 17.92
CA ARG A 267 -2.50 -16.71 18.91
C ARG A 267 -3.53 -15.81 18.21
N GLU A 268 -4.49 -16.45 17.55
CA GLU A 268 -5.46 -15.78 16.67
C GLU A 268 -6.61 -15.10 17.43
N SER A 269 -6.86 -15.46 18.69
CA SER A 269 -7.94 -14.82 19.46
C SER A 269 -7.58 -13.38 19.83
N ALA A 270 -8.48 -12.44 19.53
CA ALA A 270 -8.31 -11.03 19.91
C ALA A 270 -8.30 -10.84 21.44
N ASP A 271 -9.00 -11.70 22.18
CA ASP A 271 -9.24 -11.54 23.62
C ASP A 271 -7.97 -11.62 24.48
N VAL A 272 -6.94 -12.31 23.98
CA VAL A 272 -5.66 -12.49 24.72
C VAL A 272 -4.69 -11.33 24.53
N TRP A 273 -5.05 -10.35 23.69
CA TRP A 273 -4.20 -9.25 23.30
C TRP A 273 -4.62 -7.92 23.93
N LYS A 274 -3.62 -7.17 24.37
CA LYS A 274 -3.78 -5.79 24.82
C LYS A 274 -2.72 -4.90 24.17
N VAL A 275 -3.14 -3.69 23.82
CA VAL A 275 -2.25 -2.66 23.30
C VAL A 275 -1.95 -1.66 24.41
N VAL A 276 -0.67 -1.49 24.71
CA VAL A 276 -0.18 -0.58 25.75
C VAL A 276 0.55 0.58 25.09
N LEU A 277 0.10 1.80 25.40
CA LEU A 277 0.57 3.06 24.82
C LEU A 277 1.14 3.98 25.91
N GLY A 278 1.98 4.93 25.51
CA GLY A 278 2.51 5.95 26.43
C GLY A 278 3.56 5.45 27.42
N ILE A 279 4.08 4.24 27.20
CA ILE A 279 5.14 3.64 28.02
C ILE A 279 6.53 4.00 27.50
N ASN A 280 7.48 4.10 28.41
CA ASN A 280 8.91 4.28 28.10
C ASN A 280 9.79 3.23 28.81
N ASN A 281 9.21 2.43 29.69
CA ASN A 281 9.82 1.32 30.40
C ASN A 281 8.79 0.17 30.46
N LEU A 282 9.17 -1.05 30.08
CA LEU A 282 8.29 -2.21 30.07
C LEU A 282 8.00 -2.74 31.49
N ASP A 283 8.94 -2.57 32.42
CA ASP A 283 8.81 -3.09 33.79
C ASP A 283 8.03 -2.13 34.71
N HIS A 284 7.94 -0.86 34.34
CA HIS A 284 7.34 0.18 35.16
C HIS A 284 6.38 1.06 34.33
N PRO A 285 5.05 0.84 34.45
CA PRO A 285 4.08 1.67 33.75
C PRO A 285 4.18 3.12 34.21
N SER A 286 4.21 4.04 33.25
CA SER A 286 4.25 5.48 33.50
C SER A 286 2.84 6.02 33.83
N THR A 287 2.75 7.20 34.43
CA THR A 287 1.46 7.88 34.71
C THR A 287 0.64 8.20 33.46
N HIS A 288 1.27 8.22 32.29
CA HIS A 288 0.65 8.53 30.99
C HIS A 288 0.28 7.25 30.20
N THR A 289 0.39 6.08 30.84
CA THR A 289 0.14 4.79 30.20
C THR A 289 -1.34 4.62 29.94
N GLN A 290 -1.67 4.14 28.73
CA GLN A 290 -3.03 3.74 28.38
C GLN A 290 -3.01 2.31 27.88
N THR A 291 -3.92 1.49 28.39
CA THR A 291 -4.11 0.11 27.95
C THR A 291 -5.48 0.00 27.30
N ARG A 292 -5.54 -0.66 26.14
CA ARG A 292 -6.77 -0.98 25.43
C ARG A 292 -6.80 -2.46 25.08
N SER A 293 -7.97 -3.08 25.19
CA SER A 293 -8.17 -4.45 24.75
C SER A 293 -8.30 -4.47 23.23
N VAL A 294 -8.01 -5.60 22.61
CA VAL A 294 -8.16 -5.75 21.16
C VAL A 294 -9.56 -6.27 20.86
N LYS A 295 -10.31 -5.52 20.03
CA LYS A 295 -11.63 -5.92 19.56
C LYS A 295 -11.53 -6.87 18.36
N SER A 296 -10.64 -6.58 17.42
CA SER A 296 -10.42 -7.42 16.26
C SER A 296 -8.99 -7.27 15.72
N VAL A 297 -8.49 -8.34 15.12
CA VAL A 297 -7.20 -8.38 14.42
C VAL A 297 -7.49 -8.74 12.97
N THR A 298 -6.99 -7.91 12.04
CA THR A 298 -7.12 -8.13 10.59
C THR A 298 -5.73 -8.35 10.01
N VAL A 299 -5.37 -9.62 9.82
CA VAL A 299 -4.16 -10.02 9.10
C VAL A 299 -4.36 -9.80 7.60
N HIS A 300 -3.32 -9.33 6.90
CA HIS A 300 -3.41 -9.13 5.46
C HIS A 300 -3.73 -10.45 4.74
N SER A 301 -4.72 -10.43 3.84
CA SER A 301 -5.24 -11.65 3.19
C SER A 301 -4.22 -12.39 2.32
N ARG A 302 -3.16 -11.69 1.89
CA ARG A 302 -2.05 -12.25 1.10
C ARG A 302 -0.82 -12.61 1.95
N TYR A 303 -0.90 -12.50 3.28
CA TYR A 303 0.23 -12.82 4.15
C TYR A 303 0.67 -14.28 3.94
N ASN A 304 1.95 -14.47 3.63
CA ASN A 304 2.52 -15.80 3.41
C ASN A 304 3.72 -16.03 4.33
N ARG A 305 3.51 -16.87 5.35
CA ARG A 305 4.54 -17.23 6.34
C ARG A 305 5.84 -17.79 5.76
N ALA A 306 5.79 -18.46 4.60
CA ALA A 306 6.96 -19.16 4.07
C ALA A 306 7.98 -18.19 3.46
N VAL A 307 7.50 -17.06 2.96
CA VAL A 307 8.31 -16.02 2.30
C VAL A 307 8.29 -14.69 3.07
N VAL A 308 7.48 -14.60 4.13
CA VAL A 308 7.24 -13.38 4.94
C VAL A 308 6.74 -12.21 4.07
N ASP A 309 6.01 -12.55 3.01
CA ASP A 309 5.41 -11.56 2.11
C ASP A 309 4.09 -11.05 2.69
N TYR A 310 3.80 -9.77 2.47
CA TYR A 310 2.67 -9.03 3.05
C TYR A 310 2.56 -9.15 4.59
N ASP A 311 3.68 -9.06 5.30
CA ASP A 311 3.76 -9.14 6.77
C ASP A 311 3.22 -7.88 7.47
N ILE A 312 1.91 -7.66 7.34
CA ILE A 312 1.21 -6.48 7.85
C ILE A 312 -0.14 -6.88 8.45
N SER A 313 -0.50 -6.26 9.57
CA SER A 313 -1.76 -6.50 10.26
C SER A 313 -2.28 -5.23 10.91
N ILE A 314 -3.60 -5.08 10.94
CA ILE A 314 -4.31 -3.97 11.57
C ILE A 314 -5.07 -4.47 12.79
N ILE A 315 -4.95 -3.73 13.88
CA ILE A 315 -5.62 -4.00 15.15
C ILE A 315 -6.70 -2.94 15.37
N GLU A 316 -7.93 -3.38 15.63
CA GLU A 316 -9.03 -2.54 16.11
C GLU A 316 -9.09 -2.60 17.64
N LEU A 317 -9.08 -1.44 18.29
CA LEU A 317 -9.19 -1.31 19.75
C LEU A 317 -10.67 -1.33 20.19
N ASP A 318 -10.90 -1.87 21.39
CA ASP A 318 -12.20 -1.86 22.07
C ASP A 318 -12.79 -0.46 22.23
N ASP A 319 -11.95 0.50 22.64
CA ASP A 319 -12.31 1.90 22.89
C ASP A 319 -11.27 2.89 22.34
N ASP A 320 -11.70 4.15 22.20
CA ASP A 320 -10.84 5.26 21.81
C ASP A 320 -9.70 5.49 22.82
N VAL A 321 -8.51 5.76 22.30
CA VAL A 321 -7.38 6.24 23.09
C VAL A 321 -7.51 7.74 23.37
N GLU A 322 -7.11 8.17 24.56
CA GLU A 322 -7.08 9.56 24.94
C GLU A 322 -5.84 10.25 24.37
N ILE A 323 -6.05 11.23 23.48
CA ILE A 323 -4.96 11.93 22.83
C ILE A 323 -4.21 12.82 23.84
N SER A 324 -2.91 12.61 23.98
CA SER A 324 -2.03 13.38 24.86
C SER A 324 -0.69 13.69 24.18
N SER A 325 0.21 14.35 24.90
CA SER A 325 1.60 14.58 24.45
C SER A 325 2.42 13.29 24.37
N HIS A 326 1.94 12.20 24.99
CA HIS A 326 2.62 10.90 25.08
C HIS A 326 1.92 9.77 24.30
N VAL A 327 0.65 9.98 23.92
CA VAL A 327 -0.17 9.02 23.17
C VAL A 327 -0.88 9.76 22.05
N ARG A 328 -0.45 9.55 20.80
CA ARG A 328 -1.10 10.07 19.60
C ARG A 328 -0.56 9.43 18.33
N PRO A 329 -1.37 9.34 17.26
CA PRO A 329 -0.90 8.91 15.94
C PRO A 329 0.10 9.90 15.32
#